data_AF-A0A4Y2NJS9-F1
#
_entry.id   AF-A0A4Y2NJS9-F1
#
_cell.length_a   1.000
_cell.length_b   1.000
_cell.length_c   1.000
_cell.angle_alpha   90.00
_cell.angle_beta   90.00
_cell.angle_gamma   90.00
#
_symmetry.space_group_name_H-M   'P 1'
#
loop_
_entity.id
_entity.type
_entity.pdbx_description
1 polymer ?
#
loop_
_entity_poly.entity_id
_entity_poly.type
_entity_poly.pdbx_seq_one_letter_code
_entity_poly.pdbx_strand_id
1 'polypeptide(L)'
;MSDLTLYESCLRKVAINLIGGIYKSCEENPFSVMPSKFVNDLMSAALNLQRANGLRADDLEQLLTSGKLRELRIFGSYVNTDQLKNFRKVLYFLKSGSQELEILHLTGGFGNQVKPVEHLRSHVSEALRQLFINTPNLKDIHCCFRFDLKALRNCKKLRSVKLHFRPRQHWYEFLAKENAHFQPHKYLEFFTVCPLKESIPIPYADVVVILRFCPA
;
A
#
# COMPACT_ATOMS: atom_id res chain seq x y z
N MET A 1 -28.26 -1.29 17.03
CA MET A 1 -27.54 -1.83 15.87
C MET A 1 -28.18 -1.22 14.65
N SER A 2 -27.44 -0.52 13.79
CA SER A 2 -28.02 0.00 12.54
C SER A 2 -28.31 -1.17 11.62
N ASP A 3 -29.51 -1.24 11.06
CA ASP A 3 -29.84 -2.24 10.05
C ASP A 3 -28.94 -2.03 8.83
N LEU A 4 -28.29 -3.11 8.40
CA LEU A 4 -27.48 -3.09 7.19
C LEU A 4 -28.41 -2.92 5.99
N THR A 5 -28.00 -2.09 5.04
CA THR A 5 -28.66 -2.05 3.74
C THR A 5 -28.56 -3.42 3.05
N LEU A 6 -29.43 -3.67 2.07
CA LEU A 6 -29.36 -4.89 1.26
C LEU A 6 -27.96 -5.05 0.62
N TYR A 7 -27.39 -3.94 0.12
CA TYR A 7 -26.07 -3.92 -0.48
C TYR A 7 -24.97 -4.36 0.49
N GLU A 8 -24.94 -3.80 1.71
CA GLU A 8 -23.96 -4.17 2.73
C GLU A 8 -24.13 -5.62 3.19
N SER A 9 -25.37 -6.11 3.27
CA SER A 9 -25.68 -7.50 3.58
C SER A 9 -25.14 -8.44 2.49
N CYS A 10 -25.34 -8.10 1.22
CA CYS A 10 -24.77 -8.84 0.09
C CYS A 10 -23.24 -8.81 0.09
N LEU A 11 -22.62 -7.64 0.27
CA LEU A 11 -21.16 -7.50 0.35
C LEU A 11 -20.59 -8.38 1.47
N ARG A 12 -21.20 -8.34 2.66
CA ARG A 12 -20.77 -9.16 3.79
C ARG A 12 -20.87 -10.65 3.47
N LYS A 13 -21.95 -11.09 2.81
CA LYS A 13 -22.11 -12.49 2.41
C LYS A 13 -21.05 -12.92 1.39
N VAL A 14 -20.76 -12.09 0.39
CA VAL A 14 -19.70 -12.35 -0.59
C VAL A 14 -18.33 -12.38 0.09
N ALA A 15 -18.05 -11.47 1.04
CA ALA A 15 -16.80 -11.45 1.79
C ALA A 15 -16.62 -12.72 2.64
N ILE A 16 -17.69 -13.22 3.27
CA ILE A 16 -17.66 -14.50 3.99
C ILE A 16 -17.35 -15.65 3.04
N ASN A 17 -18.01 -15.70 1.88
CA ASN A 17 -17.78 -16.72 0.87
C ASN A 17 -16.34 -16.69 0.33
N LEU A 18 -15.79 -15.48 0.13
CA LEU A 18 -14.41 -15.25 -0.27
C LEU A 18 -13.42 -15.80 0.75
N ILE A 19 -13.59 -15.44 2.02
CA ILE A 19 -12.75 -15.92 3.12
C ILE A 19 -12.89 -17.44 3.30
N GLY A 20 -14.08 -17.97 3.06
CA GLY A 20 -14.36 -19.42 3.04
C GLY A 20 -13.74 -20.16 1.86
N GLY A 21 -13.08 -19.46 0.93
CA GLY A 21 -12.37 -20.07 -0.19
C GLY A 21 -13.26 -20.49 -1.36
N ILE A 22 -14.54 -20.10 -1.37
CA ILE A 22 -15.51 -20.51 -2.41
C ILE A 22 -15.04 -20.10 -3.82
N TYR A 23 -14.32 -18.97 -3.93
CA TYR A 23 -13.84 -18.46 -5.21
C TYR A 23 -12.41 -18.93 -5.57
N LYS A 24 -11.75 -19.76 -4.76
CA LYS A 24 -10.35 -20.18 -5.02
C LYS A 24 -10.24 -21.18 -6.18
N SER A 25 -11.28 -21.96 -6.44
CA SER A 25 -11.34 -22.95 -7.51
C SER A 25 -11.93 -22.41 -8.81
N CYS A 26 -12.26 -21.12 -8.89
CA CYS A 26 -12.71 -20.51 -10.13
C CYS A 26 -11.55 -20.47 -11.13
N GLU A 27 -11.78 -21.00 -12.34
CA GLU A 27 -10.78 -20.99 -13.42
C GLU A 27 -10.42 -19.55 -13.82
N GLU A 28 -11.44 -18.70 -13.96
CA GLU A 28 -11.27 -17.26 -14.15
C GLU A 28 -11.53 -16.51 -12.84
N ASN A 29 -10.79 -15.43 -12.61
CA ASN A 29 -11.00 -14.57 -11.45
C ASN A 29 -12.35 -13.84 -11.58
N PRO A 30 -13.36 -14.14 -10.74
CA PRO A 30 -14.71 -13.62 -10.92
C PRO A 30 -14.80 -12.10 -10.65
N PHE A 31 -13.81 -11.51 -9.99
CA PHE A 31 -13.78 -10.09 -9.68
C PHE A 31 -13.11 -9.26 -10.77
N SER A 32 -12.50 -9.89 -11.77
CA SER A 32 -11.85 -9.20 -12.89
C SER A 32 -12.81 -8.43 -13.79
N VAL A 33 -14.08 -8.83 -13.85
CA VAL A 33 -15.13 -8.15 -14.63
C VAL A 33 -15.99 -7.21 -13.78
N MET A 34 -15.76 -7.16 -12.47
CA MET A 34 -16.57 -6.36 -11.56
C MET A 34 -16.17 -4.88 -11.59
N PRO A 35 -17.10 -3.95 -11.31
CA PRO A 35 -16.76 -2.54 -11.15
C PRO A 35 -15.79 -2.32 -9.99
N SER A 36 -14.80 -1.44 -10.17
CA SER A 36 -13.80 -1.13 -9.13
C SER A 36 -14.40 -0.69 -7.80
N LYS A 37 -15.53 0.03 -7.83
CA LYS A 37 -16.26 0.43 -6.62
C LYS A 37 -16.66 -0.80 -5.80
N PHE A 38 -17.25 -1.80 -6.45
CA PHE A 38 -17.64 -3.05 -5.80
C PHE A 38 -16.43 -3.79 -5.23
N VAL A 39 -15.32 -3.87 -5.97
CA VAL A 39 -14.09 -4.55 -5.51
C VAL A 39 -13.46 -3.84 -4.30
N ASN A 40 -13.45 -2.50 -4.29
CA ASN A 40 -12.97 -1.72 -3.14
C ASN A 40 -13.87 -1.92 -1.90
N ASP A 41 -15.19 -1.89 -2.08
CA ASP A 41 -16.16 -2.07 -1.01
C ASP A 41 -16.07 -3.49 -0.42
N LEU A 42 -15.90 -4.50 -1.30
CA LEU A 42 -15.70 -5.89 -0.91
C LEU A 42 -14.36 -6.13 -0.21
N MET A 43 -13.27 -5.51 -0.69
CA MET A 43 -11.96 -5.55 -0.02
C MET A 43 -12.06 -4.98 1.39
N SER A 44 -12.74 -3.84 1.55
CA SER A 44 -12.98 -3.21 2.86
C SER A 44 -13.80 -4.12 3.79
N ALA A 45 -14.86 -4.75 3.28
CA ALA A 45 -15.66 -5.70 4.03
C ALA A 45 -14.86 -6.94 4.45
N ALA A 46 -14.05 -7.51 3.55
CA ALA A 46 -13.21 -8.68 3.84
C ALA A 46 -12.13 -8.36 4.89
N LEU A 47 -11.45 -7.22 4.77
CA LEU A 47 -10.48 -6.76 5.77
C LEU A 47 -11.13 -6.53 7.13
N ASN A 48 -12.35 -5.98 7.17
CA ASN A 48 -13.10 -5.80 8.41
C ASN A 48 -13.41 -7.13 9.10
N LEU A 49 -13.80 -8.17 8.33
CA LEU A 49 -14.03 -9.52 8.87
C LEU A 49 -12.73 -10.17 9.39
N GLN A 50 -11.58 -9.88 8.77
CA GLN A 50 -10.29 -10.41 9.20
C GLN A 50 -9.68 -9.69 10.42
N ARG A 51 -10.17 -8.50 10.82
CA ARG A 51 -9.56 -7.71 11.92
C ARG A 51 -9.36 -8.51 13.21
N ALA A 52 -10.34 -9.31 13.61
CA ALA A 52 -10.26 -10.10 14.84
C ALA A 52 -9.36 -11.34 14.72
N ASN A 53 -9.25 -11.92 13.53
CA ASN A 53 -8.54 -13.18 13.27
C ASN A 53 -7.14 -12.98 12.67
N GLY A 54 -6.73 -11.72 12.45
CA GLY A 54 -5.50 -11.36 11.77
C GLY A 54 -5.62 -11.40 10.24
N LEU A 55 -4.75 -10.65 9.57
CA LEU A 55 -4.64 -10.63 8.11
C LEU A 55 -4.27 -12.02 7.56
N ARG A 56 -5.09 -12.53 6.64
CA ARG A 56 -4.85 -13.75 5.87
C ARG A 56 -4.83 -13.40 4.38
N ALA A 57 -3.63 -13.24 3.84
CA ALA A 57 -3.43 -12.77 2.47
C ALA A 57 -4.03 -13.70 1.42
N ASP A 58 -3.95 -15.03 1.63
CA ASP A 58 -4.46 -16.04 0.68
C ASP A 58 -5.98 -15.98 0.52
N ASP A 59 -6.71 -15.41 1.47
CA ASP A 59 -8.16 -15.22 1.36
C ASP A 59 -8.52 -14.01 0.49
N LEU A 60 -7.56 -13.09 0.28
CA LEU A 60 -7.74 -11.86 -0.49
C LEU A 60 -7.18 -11.96 -1.91
N GLU A 61 -6.55 -13.08 -2.27
CA GLU A 61 -5.85 -13.28 -3.53
C GLU A 61 -6.70 -12.88 -4.74
N GLN A 62 -7.95 -13.37 -4.82
CA GLN A 62 -8.86 -13.08 -5.93
C GLN A 62 -9.19 -11.58 -6.05
N LEU A 63 -9.25 -10.84 -4.94
CA LEU A 63 -9.46 -9.39 -5.01
C LEU A 63 -8.17 -8.66 -5.43
N LEU A 64 -7.03 -9.09 -4.89
CA LEU A 64 -5.71 -8.47 -5.13
C LEU A 64 -5.22 -8.67 -6.58
N THR A 65 -5.60 -9.79 -7.21
CA THR A 65 -5.25 -10.11 -8.61
C THR A 65 -6.32 -9.68 -9.62
N SER A 66 -7.45 -9.12 -9.16
CA SER A 66 -8.59 -8.76 -10.03
C SER A 66 -8.26 -7.69 -11.09
N GLY A 67 -7.22 -6.88 -10.88
CA GLY A 67 -6.94 -5.71 -11.71
C GLY A 67 -7.94 -4.55 -11.54
N LYS A 68 -8.89 -4.67 -10.60
CA LYS A 68 -9.96 -3.68 -10.39
C LYS A 68 -9.82 -2.91 -9.08
N LEU A 69 -8.91 -3.33 -8.20
CA LEU A 69 -8.68 -2.69 -6.91
C LEU A 69 -8.00 -1.33 -7.09
N ARG A 70 -8.66 -0.25 -6.63
CA ARG A 70 -8.11 1.12 -6.66
C ARG A 70 -7.60 1.56 -5.30
N GLU A 71 -8.11 0.97 -4.22
CA GLU A 71 -7.71 1.33 -2.86
C GLU A 71 -7.38 0.08 -2.03
N LEU A 72 -6.19 0.06 -1.44
CA LEU A 72 -5.81 -0.95 -0.46
C LEU A 72 -5.37 -0.26 0.83
N ARG A 73 -6.11 -0.53 1.91
CA ARG A 73 -5.83 0.04 3.23
C ARG A 73 -5.76 -1.04 4.29
N ILE A 74 -4.54 -1.38 4.67
CA ILE A 74 -4.25 -2.37 5.71
C ILE A 74 -3.63 -1.62 6.91
N PHE A 75 -4.36 -1.66 8.02
CA PHE A 75 -3.95 -1.09 9.30
C PHE A 75 -3.71 -2.23 10.28
N GLY A 76 -2.48 -2.37 10.76
CA GLY A 76 -2.13 -3.26 11.86
C GLY A 76 -1.82 -2.47 13.12
N SER A 77 -2.32 -2.88 14.27
CA SER A 77 -1.85 -2.32 15.55
C SER A 77 -0.38 -2.68 15.81
N TYR A 78 0.00 -3.91 15.49
CA TYR A 78 1.35 -4.44 15.67
C TYR A 78 1.75 -5.38 14.53
N VAL A 79 2.89 -5.13 13.91
CA VAL A 79 3.44 -5.93 12.82
C VAL A 79 4.44 -6.94 13.37
N ASN A 80 3.99 -8.18 13.56
CA ASN A 80 4.84 -9.32 13.91
C ASN A 80 5.32 -10.07 12.64
N THR A 81 6.09 -11.15 12.84
CA THR A 81 6.62 -11.99 11.76
C THR A 81 5.54 -12.54 10.82
N ASP A 82 4.40 -13.00 11.34
CA ASP A 82 3.35 -13.57 10.51
C ASP A 82 2.56 -12.50 9.75
N GLN A 83 2.37 -11.33 10.36
CA GLN A 83 1.83 -10.17 9.66
C GLN A 83 2.79 -9.74 8.53
N LEU A 84 4.11 -9.71 8.75
CA LEU A 84 5.09 -9.44 7.68
C LEU A 84 5.00 -10.43 6.51
N LYS A 85 4.84 -11.72 6.80
CA LYS A 85 4.62 -12.74 5.76
C LYS A 85 3.34 -12.45 4.96
N ASN A 86 2.25 -12.08 5.65
CA ASN A 86 1.00 -11.72 4.99
C ASN A 86 1.13 -10.44 4.16
N PHE A 87 1.77 -9.37 4.67
CA PHE A 87 2.06 -8.18 3.87
C PHE A 87 2.87 -8.52 2.62
N ARG A 88 3.92 -9.35 2.74
CA ARG A 88 4.71 -9.81 1.58
C ARG A 88 3.82 -10.53 0.56
N LYS A 89 2.94 -11.43 1.00
CA LYS A 89 1.99 -12.13 0.11
C LYS A 89 1.01 -11.17 -0.56
N VAL A 90 0.44 -10.24 0.20
CA VAL A 90 -0.45 -9.20 -0.33
C VAL A 90 0.23 -8.42 -1.46
N LEU A 91 1.46 -7.95 -1.22
CA LEU A 91 2.23 -7.22 -2.23
C LEU A 91 2.56 -8.07 -3.46
N TYR A 92 2.84 -9.35 -3.25
CA TYR A 92 3.09 -10.29 -4.33
C TYR A 92 1.85 -10.47 -5.22
N PHE A 93 0.67 -10.72 -4.63
CA PHE A 93 -0.58 -10.83 -5.38
C PHE A 93 -0.95 -9.54 -6.10
N LEU A 94 -0.75 -8.40 -5.44
CA LEU A 94 -1.09 -7.09 -6.01
C LEU A 94 -0.22 -6.75 -7.23
N LYS A 95 0.98 -7.33 -7.36
CA LYS A 95 1.92 -7.02 -8.46
C LYS A 95 1.27 -7.11 -9.84
N SER A 96 0.40 -8.09 -10.08
CA SER A 96 -0.29 -8.28 -11.38
C SER A 96 -1.53 -7.40 -11.56
N GLY A 97 -2.23 -7.05 -10.48
CA GLY A 97 -3.49 -6.30 -10.51
C GLY A 97 -3.38 -4.81 -10.17
N SER A 98 -2.17 -4.26 -10.10
CA SER A 98 -1.91 -2.95 -9.48
C SER A 98 -2.02 -1.72 -10.38
N GLN A 99 -2.26 -1.88 -11.69
CA GLN A 99 -2.26 -0.77 -12.64
C GLN A 99 -3.27 0.33 -12.30
N GLU A 100 -4.43 -0.05 -11.76
CA GLU A 100 -5.51 0.85 -11.36
C GLU A 100 -5.39 1.35 -9.91
N LEU A 101 -4.35 0.92 -9.18
CA LEU A 101 -4.18 1.28 -7.77
C LEU A 101 -3.88 2.77 -7.63
N GLU A 102 -4.73 3.46 -6.86
CA GLU A 102 -4.62 4.88 -6.59
C GLU A 102 -4.21 5.17 -5.14
N ILE A 103 -4.60 4.30 -4.20
CA ILE A 103 -4.33 4.48 -2.77
C ILE A 103 -3.74 3.22 -2.18
N LEU A 104 -2.57 3.35 -1.56
CA LEU A 104 -1.89 2.28 -0.85
C LEU A 104 -1.52 2.71 0.57
N HIS A 105 -2.29 2.23 1.54
CA HIS A 105 -2.03 2.45 2.95
C HIS A 105 -1.64 1.13 3.60
N LEU A 106 -0.38 1.03 4.03
CA LEU A 106 0.20 -0.14 4.70
C LEU A 106 0.86 0.35 5.99
N THR A 107 0.10 0.29 7.08
CA THR A 107 0.51 0.91 8.34
C THR A 107 0.50 -0.09 9.49
N GLY A 108 1.34 0.20 10.48
CA GLY A 108 1.28 -0.45 11.78
C GLY A 108 2.52 -0.24 12.63
N GLY A 109 2.41 -0.58 13.92
CA GLY A 109 3.50 -0.45 14.88
C GLY A 109 4.51 -1.58 14.72
N PHE A 110 5.80 -1.24 14.61
CA PHE A 110 6.86 -2.23 14.80
C PHE A 110 7.30 -2.19 16.26
N GLY A 111 7.19 -3.32 16.96
CA GLY A 111 7.89 -3.46 18.23
C GLY A 111 9.41 -3.53 18.04
N ASN A 112 10.14 -3.36 19.14
CA ASN A 112 11.56 -3.67 19.23
C ASN A 112 11.73 -5.19 19.00
N GLN A 113 11.95 -5.63 17.76
CA GLN A 113 12.07 -7.05 17.44
C GLN A 113 13.39 -7.42 16.75
N VAL A 114 13.77 -8.68 16.98
CA VAL A 114 15.06 -9.36 16.75
C VAL A 114 15.41 -9.51 15.25
N LYS A 115 16.69 -9.81 14.94
CA LYS A 115 17.30 -10.01 13.60
C LYS A 115 16.48 -10.79 12.54
N PRO A 116 15.70 -11.87 12.85
CA PRO A 116 14.89 -12.58 11.84
C PRO A 116 13.88 -11.68 11.11
N VAL A 117 13.45 -10.60 11.76
CA VAL A 117 12.52 -9.61 11.22
C VAL A 117 13.17 -8.76 10.12
N GLU A 118 14.49 -8.59 10.15
CA GLU A 118 15.19 -7.70 9.22
C GLU A 118 15.23 -8.28 7.79
N HIS A 119 15.41 -9.59 7.65
CA HIS A 119 15.34 -10.28 6.36
C HIS A 119 13.92 -10.28 5.75
N LEU A 120 12.88 -10.43 6.57
CA LEU A 120 11.50 -10.29 6.07
C LEU A 120 11.18 -8.85 5.66
N ARG A 121 11.73 -7.85 6.37
CA ARG A 121 11.58 -6.44 6.00
C ARG A 121 12.25 -6.12 4.65
N SER A 122 13.42 -6.70 4.35
CA SER A 122 14.05 -6.50 3.04
C SER A 122 13.22 -7.11 1.91
N HIS A 123 12.59 -8.27 2.12
CA HIS A 123 11.66 -8.84 1.15
C HIS A 123 10.41 -7.97 0.92
N VAL A 124 9.86 -7.38 1.98
CA VAL A 124 8.73 -6.44 1.86
C VAL A 124 9.17 -5.17 1.10
N SER A 125 10.37 -4.66 1.40
CA SER A 125 10.96 -3.52 0.67
C SER A 125 11.10 -3.80 -0.83
N GLU A 126 11.61 -4.98 -1.21
CA GLU A 126 11.73 -5.35 -2.62
C GLU A 126 10.37 -5.57 -3.27
N ALA A 127 9.42 -6.19 -2.57
CA ALA A 127 8.05 -6.34 -3.07
C ALA A 127 7.36 -4.99 -3.32
N LEU A 128 7.57 -4.00 -2.44
CA LEU A 128 7.10 -2.62 -2.64
C LEU A 128 7.74 -1.98 -3.86
N ARG A 129 9.06 -2.14 -4.04
CA ARG A 129 9.75 -1.64 -5.22
C ARG A 129 9.14 -2.20 -6.51
N GLN A 130 8.91 -3.51 -6.56
CA GLN A 130 8.29 -4.18 -7.71
C GLN A 130 6.85 -3.71 -7.95
N LEU A 131 6.09 -3.47 -6.88
CA LEU A 131 4.74 -2.92 -6.97
C LEU A 131 4.74 -1.50 -7.56
N PHE A 132 5.64 -0.63 -7.10
CA PHE A 132 5.68 0.77 -7.55
C PHE A 132 6.06 0.95 -9.01
N ILE A 133 6.79 -0.01 -9.59
CA ILE A 133 7.06 -0.03 -11.03
C ILE A 133 5.75 -0.12 -11.84
N ASN A 134 4.75 -0.84 -11.33
CA ASN A 134 3.50 -1.14 -12.03
C ASN A 134 2.29 -0.29 -11.58
N THR A 135 2.50 0.75 -10.75
CA THR A 135 1.43 1.60 -10.20
C THR A 135 1.56 3.07 -10.65
N PRO A 136 1.49 3.36 -11.96
CA PRO A 136 1.63 4.74 -12.46
C PRO A 136 0.50 5.66 -11.99
N ASN A 137 -0.64 5.09 -11.61
CA ASN A 137 -1.83 5.80 -11.17
C ASN A 137 -1.87 6.11 -9.66
N LEU A 138 -0.85 5.71 -8.91
CA LEU A 138 -0.81 5.92 -7.46
C LEU A 138 -0.85 7.42 -7.12
N LYS A 139 -1.82 7.81 -6.29
CA LYS A 139 -2.07 9.17 -5.81
C LYS A 139 -1.70 9.34 -4.35
N ASP A 140 -1.92 8.32 -3.52
CA ASP A 140 -1.69 8.43 -2.08
C ASP A 140 -0.98 7.18 -1.55
N ILE A 141 0.15 7.40 -0.89
CA ILE A 141 0.91 6.36 -0.19
C ILE A 141 1.06 6.71 1.28
N HIS A 142 0.66 5.76 2.13
CA HIS A 142 0.89 5.83 3.57
C HIS A 142 1.53 4.53 4.03
N CYS A 143 2.84 4.54 4.31
CA CYS A 143 3.60 3.31 4.50
C CYS A 143 4.49 3.33 5.75
N CYS A 144 4.49 2.24 6.52
CA CYS A 144 5.44 2.02 7.62
C CYS A 144 6.65 1.16 7.24
N PHE A 145 6.59 0.44 6.12
CA PHE A 145 7.70 -0.37 5.63
C PHE A 145 8.73 0.50 4.93
N ARG A 146 10.02 0.29 5.22
CA ARG A 146 11.10 0.98 4.52
C ARG A 146 11.19 0.48 3.07
N PHE A 147 11.43 1.40 2.14
CA PHE A 147 11.75 1.12 0.75
C PHE A 147 12.58 2.26 0.12
N ASP A 148 13.15 2.03 -1.06
CA ASP A 148 13.87 3.04 -1.85
C ASP A 148 12.86 3.99 -2.52
N LEU A 149 12.92 5.28 -2.19
CA LEU A 149 12.01 6.30 -2.74
C LEU A 149 12.13 6.46 -4.26
N LYS A 150 13.22 6.02 -4.90
CA LYS A 150 13.34 5.99 -6.37
C LYS A 150 12.26 5.13 -7.00
N ALA A 151 11.73 4.14 -6.27
CA ALA A 151 10.62 3.31 -6.73
C ALA A 151 9.36 4.13 -7.05
N LEU A 152 9.18 5.29 -6.40
CA LEU A 152 8.03 6.17 -6.60
C LEU A 152 8.15 7.07 -7.85
N ARG A 153 9.27 7.05 -8.58
CA ARG A 153 9.48 7.87 -9.80
C ARG A 153 8.44 7.61 -10.88
N ASN A 154 7.89 6.40 -10.93
CA ASN A 154 6.86 6.03 -11.90
C ASN A 154 5.45 6.50 -11.48
N CYS A 155 5.26 6.87 -10.21
CA CYS A 155 3.98 7.34 -9.67
C CYS A 155 3.78 8.83 -10.00
N LYS A 156 3.53 9.13 -11.27
CA LYS A 156 3.43 10.52 -11.78
C LYS A 156 2.21 11.27 -11.25
N LYS A 157 1.20 10.56 -10.73
CA LYS A 157 -0.03 11.14 -10.16
C LYS A 157 0.02 11.29 -8.64
N LEU A 158 1.19 11.08 -8.03
CA LEU A 158 1.34 11.07 -6.58
C LEU A 158 1.06 12.45 -5.99
N ARG A 159 0.08 12.52 -5.08
CA ARG A 159 -0.38 13.72 -4.39
C ARG A 159 0.04 13.74 -2.92
N SER A 160 0.05 12.58 -2.29
CA SER A 160 0.35 12.44 -0.86
C SER A 160 1.36 11.32 -0.63
N VAL A 161 2.41 11.64 0.13
CA VAL A 161 3.42 10.69 0.61
C VAL A 161 3.52 10.81 2.12
N LYS A 162 3.16 9.74 2.84
CA LYS A 162 3.26 9.66 4.30
C LYS A 162 4.09 8.45 4.72
N LEU A 163 5.28 8.69 5.27
CA LEU A 163 6.23 7.65 5.63
C LEU A 163 6.37 7.56 7.15
N HIS A 164 6.14 6.38 7.72
CA HIS A 164 6.43 6.07 9.14
C HIS A 164 7.84 5.52 9.33
N PHE A 165 8.78 5.95 8.48
CA PHE A 165 10.19 5.63 8.59
C PHE A 165 11.00 6.80 8.02
N ARG A 166 12.23 6.96 8.50
CA ARG A 166 13.18 7.88 7.89
C ARG A 166 13.85 7.19 6.68
N PRO A 167 13.74 7.75 5.46
CA PRO A 167 14.53 7.29 4.32
C PRO A 167 16.03 7.37 4.63
N ARG A 168 16.80 6.37 4.22
CA ARG A 168 18.28 6.39 4.33
C ARG A 168 18.94 7.27 3.26
N GLN A 169 18.23 7.50 2.16
CA GLN A 169 18.62 8.36 1.06
C GLN A 169 17.99 9.76 1.20
N HIS A 170 18.39 10.67 0.32
CA HIS A 170 17.75 11.97 0.21
C HIS A 170 16.25 11.85 -0.04
N TRP A 171 15.46 12.66 0.65
CA TRP A 171 14.00 12.59 0.60
C TRP A 171 13.43 12.94 -0.78
N TYR A 172 14.17 13.71 -1.58
CA TYR A 172 13.80 14.06 -2.96
C TYR A 172 14.07 12.95 -4.00
N GLU A 173 14.62 11.79 -3.62
CA GLU A 173 14.99 10.75 -4.60
C GLU A 173 13.80 10.16 -5.38
N PHE A 174 12.56 10.40 -4.94
CA PHE A 174 11.35 10.08 -5.72
C PHE A 174 11.17 10.96 -6.97
N LEU A 175 11.87 12.10 -7.06
CA LEU A 175 11.87 12.93 -8.26
C LEU A 175 12.61 12.22 -9.39
N ALA A 176 11.99 12.20 -10.58
CA ALA A 176 12.65 11.73 -11.79
C ALA A 176 13.75 12.71 -12.21
N LYS A 177 14.79 12.20 -12.88
CA LYS A 177 15.85 13.01 -13.48
C LYS A 177 15.90 12.77 -14.99
N GLU A 178 16.07 13.84 -15.75
CA GLU A 178 16.35 13.80 -17.18
C GLU A 178 17.53 14.73 -17.43
N ASN A 179 18.58 14.25 -18.13
CA ASN A 179 19.79 15.02 -18.38
C ASN A 179 20.39 15.67 -17.11
N ALA A 180 20.43 14.91 -16.01
CA ALA A 180 20.88 15.35 -14.67
C ALA A 180 20.02 16.44 -13.99
N HIS A 181 18.92 16.88 -14.60
CA HIS A 181 17.98 17.83 -14.01
C HIS A 181 16.77 17.13 -13.40
N PHE A 182 16.32 17.61 -12.25
CA PHE A 182 15.08 17.13 -11.64
C PHE A 182 13.87 17.56 -12.47
N GLN A 183 12.98 16.61 -12.71
CA GLN A 183 11.69 16.86 -13.33
C GLN A 183 10.69 17.32 -12.28
N PRO A 184 9.90 18.39 -12.55
CA PRO A 184 8.87 18.83 -11.63
C PRO A 184 7.80 17.75 -11.40
N HIS A 185 7.41 17.55 -10.14
CA HIS A 185 6.28 16.72 -9.74
C HIS A 185 5.09 17.61 -9.39
N LYS A 186 4.24 17.88 -10.38
CA LYS A 186 3.18 18.91 -10.30
C LYS A 186 1.99 18.57 -9.40
N TYR A 187 1.87 17.31 -8.98
CA TYR A 187 0.69 16.86 -8.24
C TYR A 187 0.95 16.68 -6.75
N LEU A 188 2.21 16.69 -6.31
CA LEU A 188 2.55 16.42 -4.93
C LEU A 188 2.13 17.60 -4.05
N GLU A 189 1.11 17.37 -3.22
CA GLU A 189 0.55 18.34 -2.26
C GLU A 189 1.11 18.11 -0.86
N PHE A 190 1.32 16.86 -0.47
CA PHE A 190 1.72 16.49 0.89
C PHE A 190 2.92 15.54 0.89
N PHE A 191 3.98 15.92 1.61
CA PHE A 191 5.11 15.05 1.91
C PHE A 191 5.36 15.05 3.42
N THR A 192 5.03 13.94 4.08
CA THR A 192 5.11 13.79 5.54
C THR A 192 6.01 12.62 5.90
N VAL A 193 7.01 12.88 6.74
CA VAL A 193 7.80 11.84 7.41
C VAL A 193 7.42 11.86 8.88
N CYS A 194 6.66 10.85 9.31
CA CYS A 194 6.23 10.73 10.70
C CYS A 194 7.41 10.30 11.58
N PRO A 195 7.77 11.09 12.60
CA PRO A 195 8.86 10.73 13.51
C PRO A 195 8.51 9.48 14.30
N LEU A 196 9.43 8.52 14.36
CA LEU A 196 9.30 7.33 15.21
C LEU A 196 9.85 7.56 16.63
N LYS A 197 10.70 8.59 16.82
CA LYS A 197 11.23 9.08 18.10
C LYS A 197 11.59 10.56 17.98
N GLU A 198 11.36 11.32 19.04
CA GLU A 198 11.69 12.74 19.16
C GLU A 198 13.23 12.93 19.18
N SER A 199 13.72 14.07 18.65
CA SER A 199 15.14 14.49 18.51
C SER A 199 15.91 14.17 17.21
N ILE A 200 15.24 13.88 16.10
CA ILE A 200 15.94 13.72 14.81
C ILE A 200 15.87 15.02 13.99
N PRO A 201 17.00 15.59 13.54
CA PRO A 201 17.01 16.81 12.74
C PRO A 201 16.32 16.62 11.38
N ILE A 202 15.51 17.62 11.02
CA ILE A 202 14.85 17.71 9.70
C ILE A 202 15.93 17.96 8.64
N PRO A 203 15.97 17.19 7.53
CA PRO A 203 16.89 17.44 6.45
C PRO A 203 16.42 18.64 5.61
N TYR A 204 16.66 19.86 6.10
CA TYR A 204 16.22 21.09 5.44
C TYR A 204 16.69 21.20 3.98
N ALA A 205 17.90 20.72 3.67
CA ALA A 205 18.40 20.67 2.29
C ALA A 205 17.47 19.85 1.37
N ASP A 206 16.96 18.71 1.84
CA ASP A 206 16.05 17.89 1.05
C ASP A 206 14.68 18.56 0.90
N VAL A 207 14.19 19.20 1.96
CA VAL A 207 12.92 19.95 1.95
C VAL A 207 12.96 21.08 0.92
N VAL A 208 14.06 21.84 0.85
CA VAL A 208 14.23 22.90 -0.15
C VAL A 208 14.16 22.35 -1.58
N VAL A 209 14.78 21.20 -1.85
CA VAL A 209 14.70 20.56 -3.18
C VAL A 209 13.26 20.13 -3.48
N ILE A 210 12.56 19.50 -2.53
CA ILE A 210 11.17 19.09 -2.71
C ILE A 210 10.30 20.31 -3.03
N LEU A 211 10.38 21.37 -2.23
CA LEU A 211 9.59 22.60 -2.46
C LEU A 211 9.88 23.25 -3.81
N ARG A 212 11.14 23.19 -4.29
CA ARG A 212 11.53 23.76 -5.59
C ARG A 212 10.94 22.99 -6.77
N PHE A 213 10.83 21.66 -6.66
CA PHE A 213 10.42 20.79 -7.77
C PHE A 213 9.01 20.20 -7.60
N CYS A 214 8.33 20.50 -6.50
CA CYS A 214 6.93 20.16 -6.25
C CYS A 214 6.15 21.44 -5.96
N PRO A 215 5.94 22.32 -6.96
CA PRO A 215 5.17 23.54 -6.78
C PRO A 215 3.69 23.16 -6.70
N ALA A 216 3.20 22.93 -5.48
CA ALA A 216 1.78 22.84 -5.18
C ALA A 216 1.15 24.24 -5.15
#